data_AF-A0A439P518-F1
#
_entry.id   AF-A0A439P518-F1
#
_cell.length_a   1.000
_cell.length_b   1.000
_cell.length_c   1.000
_cell.angle_alpha   90.00
_cell.angle_beta   90.00
_cell.angle_gamma   90.00
#
_symmetry.space_group_name_H-M   'P 1'
#
loop_
_entity.id
_entity.type
_entity.pdbx_description
1 polymer ?
#
loop_
_entity_poly.entity_id
_entity_poly.type
_entity_poly.pdbx_seq_one_letter_code
_entity_poly.pdbx_strand_id
1 'polypeptide(L)'
;MNAITKPSRDAEVYMTEDYFAMKRHMEDAIAIYGNGYDENRDSALAAIMLGRAAYWTTSSYSAARTVDLPLPLHRGVSIRDALEEAFPTWRAGERPAALDTLVPLNRKAAIALSGAYASFGIFVDEEILEMRRYRDCRRKAMAR
;
A
#
# COMPACT_ATOMS: atom_id res chain seq x y z
N MET A 1 -20.71 -8.25 -36.00
CA MET A 1 -19.40 -8.74 -35.50
C MET A 1 -18.84 -7.66 -34.61
N ASN A 2 -18.93 -7.80 -33.29
CA ASN A 2 -18.42 -6.79 -32.35
C ASN A 2 -16.91 -6.91 -32.27
N ALA A 3 -16.20 -5.87 -32.70
CA ALA A 3 -14.77 -5.75 -32.50
C ALA A 3 -14.51 -5.67 -30.99
N ILE A 4 -13.97 -6.75 -30.42
CA ILE A 4 -13.36 -6.72 -29.10
C ILE A 4 -12.12 -5.85 -29.24
N THR A 5 -12.25 -4.57 -28.90
CA THR A 5 -11.12 -3.66 -28.73
C THR A 5 -10.19 -4.29 -27.72
N LYS A 6 -9.08 -4.87 -28.19
CA LYS A 6 -7.99 -5.33 -27.32
C LYS A 6 -7.58 -4.14 -26.44
N PRO A 7 -7.45 -4.32 -25.11
CA PRO A 7 -6.90 -3.28 -24.27
C PRO A 7 -5.55 -2.84 -24.84
N SER A 8 -5.21 -1.55 -24.70
CA SER A 8 -3.90 -1.07 -25.14
C SER A 8 -2.81 -1.87 -24.43
N ARG A 9 -1.64 -2.01 -25.08
CA ARG A 9 -0.49 -2.73 -24.49
C ARG A 9 -0.11 -2.20 -23.11
N ASP A 10 -0.34 -0.91 -22.87
CA ASP A 10 -0.23 -0.32 -21.54
C ASP A 10 -1.22 -0.97 -20.57
N ALA A 11 -2.52 -0.99 -20.87
CA ALA A 11 -3.54 -1.60 -20.01
C ALA A 11 -3.31 -3.10 -19.74
N GLU A 12 -2.74 -3.86 -20.69
CA GLU A 12 -2.36 -5.26 -20.46
C GLU A 12 -1.18 -5.42 -19.49
N VAL A 13 -0.18 -4.54 -19.55
CA VAL A 13 0.93 -4.50 -18.58
C VAL A 13 0.42 -4.12 -17.19
N TYR A 14 -0.61 -3.26 -17.09
CA TYR A 14 -1.25 -2.92 -15.82
C TYR A 14 -2.05 -4.08 -15.18
N MET A 15 -2.34 -5.15 -15.94
CA MET A 15 -3.08 -6.34 -15.45
C MET A 15 -2.19 -7.53 -15.11
N THR A 16 -0.90 -7.50 -15.45
CA THR A 16 0.05 -8.54 -15.08
C THR A 16 0.83 -8.10 -13.83
N GLU A 17 0.92 -8.96 -12.81
CA GLU A 17 1.87 -8.77 -11.69
C GLU A 17 3.30 -9.10 -12.15
N ASP A 18 3.76 -8.44 -13.22
CA ASP A 18 5.16 -8.45 -13.62
C ASP A 18 5.92 -7.34 -12.88
N TYR A 19 7.22 -7.56 -12.67
CA TYR A 19 8.10 -6.65 -11.93
C TYR A 19 8.02 -5.22 -12.46
N PHE A 20 7.99 -5.03 -13.78
CA PHE A 20 7.92 -3.71 -14.39
C PHE A 20 6.61 -2.96 -14.09
N ALA A 21 5.48 -3.68 -14.07
CA ALA A 21 4.18 -3.10 -13.74
C ALA A 21 4.14 -2.68 -12.26
N MET A 22 4.60 -3.55 -11.36
CA MET A 22 4.66 -3.26 -9.92
C MET A 22 5.63 -2.11 -9.60
N LYS A 23 6.79 -2.06 -10.27
CA LYS A 23 7.71 -0.93 -10.16
C LYS A 23 7.07 0.37 -10.61
N ARG A 24 6.35 0.37 -11.74
CA ARG A 24 5.61 1.54 -12.22
C ARG A 24 4.53 1.98 -11.24
N HIS A 25 3.77 1.06 -10.66
CA HIS A 25 2.78 1.38 -9.62
C HIS A 25 3.42 2.02 -8.38
N MET A 26 4.60 1.55 -7.97
CA MET A 26 5.36 2.14 -6.90
C MET A 26 5.78 3.58 -7.25
N GLU A 27 6.34 3.79 -8.44
CA GLU A 27 6.74 5.13 -8.90
C GLU A 27 5.55 6.09 -9.00
N ASP A 28 4.39 5.63 -9.50
CA ASP A 28 3.14 6.39 -9.54
C ASP A 28 2.68 6.76 -8.11
N ALA A 29 2.70 5.81 -7.17
CA ALA A 29 2.36 6.07 -5.77
C ALA A 29 3.34 7.07 -5.12
N ILE A 30 4.64 6.94 -5.36
CA ILE A 30 5.66 7.89 -4.87
C ILE A 30 5.38 9.29 -5.43
N ALA A 31 5.07 9.40 -6.72
CA ALA A 31 4.76 10.68 -7.36
C ALA A 31 3.49 11.34 -6.77
N ILE A 32 2.49 10.53 -6.39
CA ILE A 32 1.26 11.02 -5.76
C ILE A 32 1.49 11.48 -4.31
N TYR A 33 2.25 10.70 -3.52
CA TYR A 33 2.34 10.91 -2.06
C TYR A 33 3.58 11.70 -1.61
N GLY A 34 4.61 11.80 -2.45
CA GLY A 34 5.66 12.84 -2.40
C GLY A 34 6.60 12.81 -1.20
N ASN A 35 6.77 11.68 -0.53
CA ASN A 35 7.41 11.57 0.78
C ASN A 35 8.90 11.15 0.78
N GLY A 36 9.54 10.95 -0.38
CA GLY A 36 11.01 10.99 -0.53
C GLY A 36 11.86 9.98 0.28
N TYR A 37 11.25 8.90 0.81
CA TYR A 37 11.99 7.91 1.61
C TYR A 37 12.68 6.86 0.74
N ASP A 38 13.97 7.08 0.48
CA ASP A 38 14.80 6.15 -0.31
C ASP A 38 14.85 4.74 0.31
N GLU A 39 14.96 4.61 1.64
CA GLU A 39 14.96 3.30 2.30
C GLU A 39 13.64 2.53 2.09
N ASN A 40 12.49 3.22 2.18
CA ASN A 40 11.19 2.60 1.89
C ASN A 40 11.08 2.21 0.42
N ARG A 41 11.66 3.02 -0.48
CA ARG A 41 11.67 2.73 -1.92
C ARG A 41 12.47 1.46 -2.21
N ASP A 42 13.70 1.38 -1.69
CA ASP A 42 14.59 0.24 -1.91
C ASP A 42 14.01 -1.05 -1.29
N SER A 43 13.46 -0.94 -0.09
CA SER A 43 12.78 -2.04 0.59
C SER A 43 11.53 -2.52 -0.16
N ALA A 44 10.72 -1.60 -0.70
CA ALA A 44 9.55 -1.95 -1.51
C ALA A 44 9.96 -2.65 -2.82
N LEU A 45 11.00 -2.16 -3.50
CA LEU A 45 11.55 -2.81 -4.70
C LEU A 45 12.03 -4.23 -4.40
N ALA A 46 12.75 -4.43 -3.29
CA ALA A 46 13.20 -5.76 -2.87
C ALA A 46 12.02 -6.70 -2.59
N ALA A 47 10.97 -6.22 -1.90
CA ALA A 47 9.76 -7.01 -1.65
C ALA A 47 9.06 -7.41 -2.96
N ILE A 48 8.94 -6.48 -3.92
CA ILE A 48 8.37 -6.75 -5.25
C ILE A 48 9.19 -7.80 -5.99
N MET A 49 10.52 -7.69 -6.00
CA MET A 49 11.40 -8.67 -6.65
C MET A 49 11.27 -10.07 -6.05
N LEU A 50 11.04 -10.16 -4.74
CA LEU A 50 10.81 -11.41 -4.02
C LEU A 50 9.35 -11.90 -4.09
N GLY A 51 8.48 -11.21 -4.83
CA GLY A 51 7.06 -11.55 -4.96
C GLY A 51 6.28 -11.44 -3.64
N ARG A 52 6.71 -10.58 -2.72
CA ARG A 52 6.08 -10.34 -1.41
C ARG A 52 5.09 -9.18 -1.45
N ALA A 53 4.31 -9.02 -0.39
CA ALA A 53 3.48 -7.83 -0.21
C ALA A 53 4.37 -6.58 -0.12
N ALA A 54 4.06 -5.57 -0.93
CA ALA A 54 4.78 -4.31 -0.96
C ALA A 54 3.83 -3.15 -0.68
N TYR A 55 4.29 -2.21 0.13
CA TYR A 55 3.51 -1.08 0.62
C TYR A 55 4.24 0.24 0.40
N TRP A 56 3.51 1.29 0.10
CA TRP A 56 3.93 2.67 0.31
C TRP A 56 3.16 3.26 1.50
N THR A 57 3.53 4.46 1.93
CA THR A 57 2.84 5.18 3.01
C THR A 57 2.39 6.55 2.51
N THR A 58 1.25 7.03 2.99
CA THR A 58 0.81 8.41 2.78
C THR A 58 1.36 9.35 3.85
N SER A 59 2.04 8.82 4.87
CA SER A 59 2.55 9.60 6.01
C SER A 59 3.74 10.47 5.63
N SER A 60 3.82 11.66 6.23
CA SER A 60 4.98 12.56 6.13
C SER A 60 5.94 12.35 7.31
N TYR A 61 7.17 12.85 7.18
CA TYR A 61 8.25 12.74 8.17
C TYR A 61 7.85 13.06 9.62
N SER A 62 6.92 13.98 9.82
CA SER A 62 6.36 14.32 11.13
C SER A 62 5.66 13.17 11.87
N ALA A 63 5.33 12.06 11.17
CA ALA A 63 4.65 10.89 11.71
C ALA A 63 5.54 9.64 11.61
N ALA A 64 6.69 9.66 12.28
CA ALA A 64 7.73 8.62 12.20
C ALA A 64 7.18 7.17 12.27
N ARG A 65 6.26 6.89 13.19
CA ARG A 65 5.70 5.53 13.38
C ARG A 65 4.97 4.98 12.16
N THR A 66 4.20 5.81 11.46
CA THR A 66 3.43 5.39 10.27
C THR A 66 4.23 5.54 8.99
N VAL A 67 5.29 6.34 9.00
CA VAL A 67 6.27 6.44 7.92
C VAL A 67 7.10 5.17 7.80
N ASP A 68 7.58 4.64 8.94
CA ASP A 68 8.49 3.49 8.96
C ASP A 68 7.75 2.15 8.92
N LEU A 69 6.42 2.17 9.12
CA LEU A 69 5.56 0.99 9.14
C LEU A 69 5.74 0.07 7.91
N PRO A 70 5.96 0.55 6.67
CA PRO A 70 6.21 -0.33 5.52
C PRO A 70 7.49 -1.17 5.63
N LEU A 71 8.54 -0.70 6.30
CA LEU A 71 9.85 -1.38 6.37
C LEU A 71 9.76 -2.81 6.93
N PRO A 72 9.20 -3.06 8.13
CA PRO A 72 9.05 -4.43 8.64
C PRO A 72 8.11 -5.27 7.75
N LEU A 73 7.08 -4.67 7.14
CA LEU A 73 6.14 -5.40 6.27
C LEU A 73 6.82 -5.94 5.01
N HIS A 74 7.67 -5.14 4.37
CA HIS A 74 8.47 -5.58 3.22
C HIS A 74 9.42 -6.73 3.58
N ARG A 75 9.92 -6.74 4.82
CA ARG A 75 10.78 -7.81 5.35
C ARG A 75 10.01 -9.11 5.65
N GLY A 76 8.68 -9.06 5.64
CA GLY A 76 7.79 -10.22 5.83
C GLY A 76 7.17 -10.31 7.22
N VAL A 77 7.27 -9.26 8.04
CA VAL A 77 6.55 -9.18 9.32
C VAL A 77 5.06 -9.03 9.04
N SER A 78 4.21 -9.64 9.88
CA SER A 78 2.77 -9.50 9.72
C SER A 78 2.32 -8.06 10.04
N ILE A 79 1.21 -7.61 9.42
CA ILE A 79 0.65 -6.28 9.69
C ILE A 79 0.31 -6.11 11.18
N ARG A 80 -0.20 -7.18 11.81
CA ARG A 80 -0.53 -7.17 13.23
C ARG A 80 0.72 -6.92 14.09
N ASP A 81 1.78 -7.68 13.88
CA ASP A 81 2.99 -7.58 14.70
C ASP A 81 3.67 -6.21 14.50
N ALA A 82 3.74 -5.73 13.25
CA ALA A 82 4.27 -4.40 12.95
C ALA A 82 3.46 -3.27 13.61
N LEU A 83 2.12 -3.40 13.67
CA LEU A 83 1.27 -2.45 14.38
C LEU A 83 1.42 -2.55 15.90
N GLU A 84 1.57 -3.75 16.46
CA GLU A 84 1.78 -3.94 17.89
C GLU A 84 3.12 -3.36 18.35
N GLU A 85 4.16 -3.47 17.53
CA GLU A 85 5.47 -2.87 17.76
C GLU A 85 5.43 -1.33 17.64
N ALA A 86 4.85 -0.79 16.56
CA ALA A 86 4.79 0.65 16.34
C ALA A 86 3.80 1.36 17.29
N PHE A 87 2.72 0.69 17.69
CA PHE A 87 1.65 1.20 18.53
C PHE A 87 1.44 0.28 19.75
N PRO A 88 2.17 0.53 20.86
CA PRO A 88 2.03 -0.24 22.09
C PRO A 88 0.60 -0.15 22.64
N THR A 89 0.25 -1.02 23.60
CA THR A 89 -1.12 -1.20 24.11
C THR A 89 -1.84 0.09 24.49
N TRP A 90 -1.15 1.06 25.10
CA TRP A 90 -1.72 2.35 25.49
C TRP A 90 -2.06 3.29 24.29
N ARG A 91 -1.63 2.93 23.08
CA ARG A 91 -1.99 3.55 21.80
C ARG A 91 -2.71 2.61 20.85
N ALA A 92 -3.28 1.51 21.34
CA ALA A 92 -3.96 0.53 20.48
C ALA A 92 -5.08 1.15 19.63
N GLY A 93 -5.71 2.23 20.11
CA GLY A 93 -6.73 2.98 19.36
C GLY A 93 -6.22 3.70 18.11
N GLU A 94 -4.92 3.93 17.97
CA GLU A 94 -4.31 4.56 16.78
C GLU A 94 -4.05 3.55 15.65
N ARG A 95 -4.10 2.23 15.94
CA ARG A 95 -3.75 1.17 14.98
C ARG A 95 -4.65 1.15 13.73
N PRO A 96 -5.99 1.30 13.82
CA PRO A 96 -6.83 1.36 12.63
C PRO A 96 -6.48 2.56 11.73
N ALA A 97 -6.21 3.73 12.33
CA ALA A 97 -5.82 4.92 11.57
C ALA A 97 -4.45 4.75 10.91
N ALA A 98 -3.53 3.98 11.51
CA ALA A 98 -2.25 3.65 10.89
C ALA A 98 -2.42 2.82 9.60
N LEU A 99 -3.43 1.93 9.53
CA LEU A 99 -3.74 1.17 8.31
C LEU A 99 -4.16 2.08 7.15
N ASP A 100 -4.85 3.19 7.44
CA ASP A 100 -5.25 4.17 6.41
C ASP A 100 -4.05 4.87 5.76
N THR A 101 -2.90 4.84 6.44
CA THR A 101 -1.67 5.39 5.88
C THR A 101 -0.99 4.44 4.89
N LEU A 102 -1.31 3.15 4.90
CA LEU A 102 -0.70 2.17 4.01
C LEU A 102 -1.37 2.20 2.63
N VAL A 103 -0.53 2.21 1.60
CA VAL A 103 -0.92 2.12 0.19
C VAL A 103 -0.38 0.80 -0.36
N PRO A 104 -1.23 -0.15 -0.75
CA PRO A 104 -0.76 -1.41 -1.32
C PRO A 104 -0.23 -1.18 -2.74
N LEU A 105 0.93 -1.75 -3.04
CA LEU A 105 1.57 -1.64 -4.37
C LEU A 105 1.28 -2.84 -5.27
N ASN A 106 0.86 -3.97 -4.69
CA ASN A 106 0.47 -5.19 -5.39
C ASN A 106 -0.74 -5.87 -4.73
N ARG A 107 -1.29 -6.90 -5.37
CA ARG A 107 -2.51 -7.57 -4.90
C ARG A 107 -2.31 -8.26 -3.57
N LYS A 108 -1.14 -8.88 -3.35
CA LYS A 108 -0.79 -9.50 -2.05
C LYS A 108 -0.88 -8.49 -0.90
N ALA A 109 -0.42 -7.27 -1.12
CA ALA A 109 -0.52 -6.20 -0.14
C ALA A 109 -1.97 -5.78 0.11
N ALA A 110 -2.80 -5.70 -0.93
CA ALA A 110 -4.23 -5.36 -0.80
C ALA A 110 -5.01 -6.43 -0.03
N ILE A 111 -4.81 -7.72 -0.33
CA ILE A 111 -5.39 -8.86 0.39
C ILE A 111 -5.01 -8.81 1.87
N ALA A 112 -3.72 -8.70 2.17
CA ALA A 112 -3.23 -8.67 3.54
C ALA A 112 -3.78 -7.45 4.32
N LEU A 113 -3.88 -6.29 3.67
CA LEU A 113 -4.40 -5.08 4.28
C LEU A 113 -5.92 -5.18 4.54
N SER A 114 -6.69 -5.76 3.61
CA SER A 114 -8.11 -6.08 3.83
C SER A 114 -8.31 -6.99 5.04
N GLY A 115 -7.52 -8.06 5.15
CA GLY A 115 -7.53 -8.96 6.30
C GLY A 115 -7.17 -8.24 7.61
N ALA A 116 -6.23 -7.29 7.58
CA ALA A 116 -5.88 -6.48 8.74
C ALA A 116 -7.05 -5.58 9.18
N TYR A 117 -7.74 -4.90 8.28
CA TYR A 117 -8.95 -4.13 8.60
C TYR A 117 -10.04 -5.01 9.23
N ALA A 118 -10.25 -6.21 8.68
CA ALA A 118 -11.24 -7.15 9.20
C ALA A 118 -10.96 -7.57 10.66
N SER A 119 -9.67 -7.67 11.04
CA SER A 119 -9.28 -7.94 12.44
C SER A 119 -9.71 -6.86 13.45
N PHE A 120 -9.96 -5.64 12.97
CA PHE A 120 -10.49 -4.52 13.75
C PHE A 120 -12.01 -4.35 13.59
N GLY A 121 -12.69 -5.29 12.93
CA GLY A 121 -14.13 -5.22 12.64
C GLY A 121 -14.48 -4.21 11.53
N ILE A 122 -13.50 -3.78 10.73
CA ILE A 122 -13.68 -2.82 9.64
C ILE A 122 -13.66 -3.61 8.32
N PHE A 123 -14.71 -3.47 7.51
CA PHE A 123 -14.76 -4.12 6.20
C PHE A 123 -14.26 -3.16 5.12
N VAL A 124 -13.16 -3.53 4.44
CA VAL A 124 -12.62 -2.77 3.30
C VAL A 124 -12.26 -3.75 2.19
N ASP A 125 -12.94 -3.65 1.05
CA ASP A 125 -12.70 -4.53 -0.09
C ASP A 125 -11.30 -4.37 -0.67
N GLU A 126 -10.72 -5.49 -1.11
CA GLU A 126 -9.40 -5.55 -1.76
C GLU A 126 -9.35 -4.66 -3.00
N GLU A 127 -10.42 -4.64 -3.80
CA GLU A 127 -10.54 -3.80 -4.99
C GLU A 127 -10.43 -2.31 -4.66
N ILE A 128 -11.02 -1.88 -3.54
CA ILE A 128 -10.94 -0.49 -3.08
C ILE A 128 -9.49 -0.16 -2.70
N LEU A 129 -8.80 -1.09 -2.04
CA LEU A 129 -7.42 -0.93 -1.63
C LEU A 129 -6.46 -0.90 -2.82
N GLU A 130 -6.66 -1.75 -3.83
CA GLU A 130 -5.90 -1.71 -5.09
C GLU A 130 -6.04 -0.37 -5.83
N MET A 131 -7.18 0.31 -5.67
CA MET A 131 -7.38 1.63 -6.28
C MET A 131 -6.66 2.76 -5.55
N ARG A 132 -6.14 2.55 -4.32
CA ARG A 132 -5.40 3.58 -3.55
C ARG A 132 -4.06 3.96 -4.18
N ARG A 133 -3.44 3.08 -4.97
CA ARG A 133 -2.20 3.38 -5.71
C ARG A 133 -2.40 4.42 -6.83
N TYR A 134 -3.63 4.58 -7.31
CA TYR A 134 -3.97 5.44 -8.44
C TYR A 134 -4.69 6.74 -8.04
N ARG A 135 -5.07 6.89 -6.77
CA ARG A 135 -5.88 8.01 -6.28
C ARG A 135 -5.21 8.64 -5.08
N ASP A 136 -5.01 9.96 -5.10
CA ASP A 136 -4.64 10.70 -3.90
C ASP A 136 -5.77 10.63 -2.87
N CYS A 137 -5.65 9.74 -1.89
CA CYS A 137 -6.62 9.61 -0.81
C CYS A 137 -6.58 10.78 0.19
N ARG A 138 -5.53 11.64 0.20
CA ARG A 138 -5.46 12.83 1.08
C ARG A 138 -6.52 13.87 0.70
N ARG A 139 -6.74 14.11 -0.60
CA ARG A 139 -7.76 15.06 -1.08
C ARG A 139 -9.19 14.68 -0.70
N LYS A 140 -9.50 13.40 -0.52
CA LYS A 140 -10.83 12.96 -0.07
C LYS A 140 -11.01 13.06 1.45
N ALA A 141 -9.94 12.93 2.23
CA ALA A 141 -10.01 13.01 3.69
C ALA A 141 -10.15 14.46 4.22
N MET A 142 -9.70 15.47 3.45
CA MET A 142 -9.90 16.90 3.79
C MET A 142 -11.21 17.51 3.24
N ALA A 143 -12.02 16.72 2.51
CA ALA A 143 -13.27 17.17 1.90
C ALA A 143 -14.53 16.70 2.66
N ARG A 144 -14.37 16.26 3.91
CA ARG A 144 -15.45 15.96 4.86
C ARG A 144 -15.20 16.71 6.16
#